data_AF-A0A1Y5IKL4-F1
#
_entry.id   AF-A0A1Y5IKL4-F1
#
_cell.length_a   1.000
_cell.length_b   1.000
_cell.length_c   1.000
_cell.angle_alpha   90.00
_cell.angle_beta   90.00
_cell.angle_gamma   90.00
#
_symmetry.space_group_name_H-M   'P 1'
#
loop_
_entity.id
_entity.type
_entity.pdbx_description
1 polymer ?
#
loop_
_entity_poly.entity_id
_entity_poly.type
_entity_poly.pdbx_seq_one_letter_code
_entity_poly.pdbx_strand_id
1 'polypeptide(L)'
;MRARGVALFVFVVFTSTLSTTVQSAKQVFFYNDVTGESRWDDPDGLTTYSDDEGKEFWVDPNTGESTYEPRTKWSSHDSEDTGVKYFYNEETKESTWDRPEELAWRRIEQDDDDNDSL
;
A
#
# COMPACT_ATOMS: atom_id res chain seq x y z
N MET A 1 -6.82 7.17 -40.87
CA MET A 1 -6.80 5.96 -40.01
C MET A 1 -5.74 6.16 -38.94
N ARG A 2 -6.22 6.29 -37.70
CA ARG A 2 -5.59 6.34 -36.37
C ARG A 2 -4.08 6.61 -36.28
N ALA A 3 -3.77 7.86 -35.96
CA ALA A 3 -2.48 8.31 -35.45
C ALA A 3 -2.15 7.60 -34.13
N ARG A 4 -0.88 7.21 -33.97
CA ARG A 4 -0.33 6.60 -32.76
C ARG A 4 -0.19 7.69 -31.71
N GLY A 5 -1.03 7.62 -30.67
CA GLY A 5 -0.95 8.52 -29.51
C GLY A 5 0.38 8.31 -28.79
N VAL A 6 1.20 9.35 -28.76
CA VAL A 6 2.33 9.45 -27.85
C VAL A 6 1.74 9.61 -26.45
N ALA A 7 1.82 8.56 -25.64
CA ALA A 7 1.51 8.66 -24.21
C ALA A 7 2.63 9.47 -23.56
N LEU A 8 2.44 10.78 -23.46
CA LEU A 8 3.22 11.66 -22.60
C LEU A 8 2.91 11.24 -21.15
N PHE A 9 3.83 10.48 -20.55
CA PHE A 9 3.91 10.40 -19.10
C PHE A 9 4.32 11.79 -18.62
N VAL A 10 3.33 12.59 -18.21
CA VAL A 10 3.56 13.80 -17.45
C VAL A 10 4.07 13.34 -16.09
N PHE A 11 5.38 13.17 -15.96
CA PHE A 11 6.04 13.23 -14.67
C PHE A 11 5.85 14.67 -14.18
N VAL A 12 4.88 14.87 -13.29
CA VAL A 12 4.85 16.08 -12.48
C VAL A 12 6.04 15.96 -11.52
N VAL A 13 7.20 16.39 -12.00
CA VAL A 13 8.36 16.66 -11.16
C VAL A 13 7.99 17.90 -10.37
N PHE A 14 7.41 17.71 -9.19
CA PHE A 14 7.22 18.82 -8.27
C PHE A 14 8.58 19.09 -7.65
N THR A 15 9.30 20.05 -8.22
CA THR A 15 10.56 20.56 -7.68
C THR A 15 10.26 21.34 -6.40
N SER A 16 10.05 20.63 -5.29
CA SER A 16 10.03 21.25 -3.97
C SER A 16 11.47 21.40 -3.51
N THR A 17 12.06 22.55 -3.80
CA THR A 17 13.25 23.02 -3.08
C THR A 17 12.84 23.32 -1.64
N LEU A 18 12.98 22.36 -0.74
CA LEU A 18 13.03 22.61 0.70
C LEU A 18 14.36 22.10 1.21
N SER A 19 15.32 23.03 1.28
CA SER A 19 16.46 22.92 2.17
C SER A 19 15.96 22.63 3.58
N THR A 20 16.26 21.48 4.15
CA THR A 20 16.32 21.26 5.59
C THR A 20 17.09 19.96 5.82
N THR A 21 18.12 20.06 6.66
CA THR A 21 18.90 18.98 7.25
C THR A 21 18.09 17.69 7.33
N VAL A 22 18.41 16.71 6.46
CA VAL A 22 17.85 15.36 6.56
C VAL A 22 18.45 14.74 7.82
N GLN A 23 17.76 14.93 8.94
CA GLN A 23 17.90 14.07 10.09
C GLN A 23 17.40 12.71 9.61
N SER A 24 18.33 11.75 9.46
CA SER A 24 18.14 10.32 9.19
C SER A 24 16.80 9.79 9.74
N ALA A 25 15.73 9.99 9.00
CA ALA A 25 14.38 9.62 9.38
C ALA A 25 13.95 8.61 8.34
N LYS A 26 13.85 7.35 8.78
CA LYS A 26 13.43 6.19 7.98
C LYS A 26 12.31 6.60 7.02
N GLN A 27 12.61 6.70 5.72
CA GLN A 27 11.65 7.21 4.76
C GLN A 27 10.71 6.07 4.37
N VAL A 28 9.45 6.19 4.76
CA VAL A 28 8.43 5.18 4.48
C VAL A 28 7.64 5.61 3.26
N PHE A 29 7.44 4.69 2.33
CA PHE A 29 6.51 4.85 1.23
C PHE A 29 5.62 3.62 1.10
N PHE A 30 4.52 3.75 0.37
CA PHE A 30 3.49 2.74 0.20
C PHE A 30 3.47 2.32 -1.26
N TYR A 31 3.47 1.01 -1.52
CA TYR A 31 3.44 0.45 -2.86
C TYR A 31 2.27 -0.51 -3.03
N ASN A 32 1.51 -0.37 -4.10
CA ASN A 32 0.42 -1.27 -4.44
C ASN A 32 0.92 -2.42 -5.32
N ASP A 33 0.78 -3.65 -4.84
CA ASP A 33 1.27 -4.83 -5.57
C ASP A 33 0.44 -5.18 -6.82
N VAL A 34 -0.81 -4.72 -6.87
CA VAL A 34 -1.75 -4.98 -7.98
C VAL A 34 -1.65 -3.90 -9.05
N THR A 35 -1.67 -2.63 -8.66
CA THR A 35 -1.64 -1.50 -9.62
C THR A 35 -0.22 -1.07 -9.99
N GLY A 36 0.77 -1.39 -9.15
CA GLY A 36 2.16 -0.95 -9.32
C GLY A 36 2.39 0.52 -8.93
N GLU A 37 1.44 1.16 -8.27
CA GLU A 37 1.54 2.56 -7.85
C GLU A 37 2.32 2.72 -6.54
N SER A 38 3.04 3.85 -6.42
CA SER A 38 3.77 4.22 -5.20
C SER A 38 3.31 5.56 -4.66
N ARG A 39 3.17 5.68 -3.33
CA ARG A 39 2.74 6.91 -2.65
C ARG A 39 3.52 7.14 -1.36
N TRP A 40 3.69 8.41 -0.97
CA TRP A 40 4.35 8.76 0.30
C TRP A 40 3.39 8.73 1.49
N ASP A 41 2.10 8.92 1.25
CA ASP A 41 1.03 8.87 2.25
C ASP A 41 0.26 7.57 2.17
N ASP A 42 -0.16 7.02 3.32
CA ASP A 42 -1.00 5.82 3.40
C ASP A 42 -2.37 6.10 2.73
N PRO A 43 -2.71 5.41 1.62
CA PRO A 43 -4.03 5.53 1.01
C PRO A 43 -5.07 4.90 1.92
N ASP A 44 -5.96 5.75 2.44
CA ASP A 44 -7.18 5.41 3.18
C ASP A 44 -6.96 4.54 4.45
N GLY A 45 -5.73 4.46 4.96
CA GLY A 45 -5.41 3.60 6.10
C GLY A 45 -5.46 2.12 5.72
N LEU A 46 -5.23 1.79 4.45
CA LEU A 46 -5.44 0.44 3.90
C LEU A 46 -4.19 -0.43 3.99
N THR A 47 -3.07 0.14 4.42
CA THR A 47 -1.85 -0.64 4.58
C THR A 47 -2.00 -1.66 5.69
N THR A 48 -1.70 -2.90 5.35
CA THR A 48 -1.67 -4.00 6.29
C THR A 48 -0.35 -3.99 7.07
N TYR A 49 -0.46 -4.00 8.39
CA TYR A 49 0.61 -4.30 9.32
C TYR A 49 0.43 -5.72 9.85
N SER A 50 1.48 -6.35 10.35
CA SER A 50 1.39 -7.67 10.98
C SER A 50 1.96 -7.58 12.40
N ASP A 51 1.24 -8.14 13.36
CA ASP A 51 1.75 -8.30 14.72
C ASP A 51 2.71 -9.50 14.82
N ASP A 52 3.24 -9.75 16.02
CA ASP A 52 4.13 -10.88 16.29
C ASP A 52 3.46 -12.25 16.15
N GLU A 53 2.12 -12.31 16.17
CA GLU A 53 1.33 -13.50 15.89
C GLU A 53 1.03 -13.67 14.39
N GLY A 54 1.44 -12.70 13.56
CA GLY A 54 1.21 -12.67 12.11
C GLY A 54 -0.20 -12.23 11.72
N LYS A 55 -0.98 -11.70 12.66
CA LYS A 55 -2.32 -11.18 12.41
C LYS A 55 -2.23 -9.80 11.77
N GLU A 56 -3.01 -9.62 10.70
CA GLU A 56 -3.06 -8.37 9.96
C GLU A 56 -3.87 -7.32 10.76
N PHE A 57 -3.30 -6.12 10.92
CA PHE A 57 -3.96 -4.97 11.54
C PHE A 57 -3.75 -3.71 10.70
N TRP A 58 -4.63 -2.72 10.86
CA TRP A 58 -4.62 -1.44 10.17
C TRP A 58 -4.39 -0.33 11.16
N VAL A 59 -3.60 0.67 10.79
CA VAL A 59 -3.33 1.84 11.63
C VAL A 59 -3.99 3.06 11.01
N ASP A 60 -4.77 3.80 11.80
CA ASP A 60 -5.30 5.09 11.38
C ASP A 60 -4.14 6.07 11.15
N PRO A 61 -3.93 6.61 9.94
CA PRO A 61 -2.87 7.58 9.73
C PRO A 61 -3.12 8.91 10.45
N ASN A 62 -4.37 9.23 10.80
CA ASN A 62 -4.75 10.48 11.46
C ASN A 62 -4.66 10.38 12.99
N THR A 63 -5.11 9.26 13.58
CA THR A 63 -5.13 9.08 15.03
C THR A 63 -4.00 8.21 15.58
N GLY A 64 -3.36 7.41 14.71
CA GLY A 64 -2.35 6.41 15.11
C GLY A 64 -2.94 5.16 15.78
N GLU A 65 -4.27 5.03 15.83
CA GLU A 65 -4.92 3.88 16.46
C GLU A 65 -4.86 2.64 15.57
N SER A 66 -4.52 1.49 16.17
CA SER A 66 -4.57 0.20 15.49
C SER A 66 -5.95 -0.43 15.62
N THR A 67 -6.42 -1.06 14.53
CA THR A 67 -7.67 -1.83 14.47
C THR A 67 -7.45 -3.11 13.68
N TYR A 68 -8.22 -4.14 13.98
CA TYR A 68 -8.26 -5.39 13.19
C TYR A 68 -9.39 -5.39 12.17
N GLU A 69 -10.11 -4.26 12.04
CA GLU A 69 -11.15 -4.10 11.04
C GLU A 69 -10.59 -3.36 9.83
N PRO A 70 -10.60 -3.97 8.63
CA PRO A 70 -10.16 -3.28 7.42
C PRO A 70 -11.04 -2.06 7.19
N ARG A 71 -10.42 -0.95 6.77
CA ARG A 71 -11.15 0.29 6.40
C ARG A 71 -11.76 0.21 4.99
N THR A 72 -11.52 -0.88 4.27
CA THR A 72 -12.13 -1.17 2.97
C THR A 72 -13.45 -1.92 3.11
N LYS A 73 -14.10 -2.22 1.98
CA LYS A 73 -15.22 -3.19 1.91
C LYS A 73 -14.76 -4.63 1.69
N TRP A 74 -13.47 -4.83 1.50
CA TRP A 74 -12.85 -6.14 1.37
C TRP A 74 -12.45 -6.69 2.73
N SER A 75 -12.87 -7.93 2.97
CA SER A 75 -12.54 -8.70 4.16
C SER A 75 -11.83 -9.98 3.74
N SER A 76 -10.78 -10.36 4.46
CA SER A 76 -10.09 -11.63 4.25
C SER A 76 -10.72 -12.74 5.09
N HIS A 77 -10.94 -13.90 4.49
CA HIS A 77 -11.50 -15.07 5.14
C HIS A 77 -10.73 -16.32 4.72
N ASP A 78 -10.57 -17.27 5.63
CA ASP A 78 -9.96 -18.56 5.29
C ASP A 78 -11.02 -19.52 4.72
N SER A 79 -10.74 -20.10 3.56
CA SER A 79 -11.63 -21.10 2.98
C SER A 79 -11.52 -22.42 3.76
N GLU A 80 -12.63 -22.88 4.33
CA GLU A 80 -12.66 -24.16 5.07
C GLU A 80 -12.37 -25.38 4.17
N ASP A 81 -12.63 -25.27 2.87
CA ASP A 81 -12.48 -26.37 1.91
C ASP A 81 -11.03 -26.54 1.44
N THR A 82 -10.36 -25.43 1.11
CA THR A 82 -9.00 -25.45 0.54
C THR A 82 -7.91 -25.02 1.52
N GLY A 83 -8.28 -24.39 2.65
CA GLY A 83 -7.34 -23.75 3.58
C GLY A 83 -6.68 -22.48 3.03
N VAL A 84 -7.13 -21.98 1.88
CA VAL A 84 -6.59 -20.78 1.23
C VAL A 84 -7.41 -19.57 1.64
N LYS A 85 -6.74 -18.46 1.97
CA LYS A 85 -7.37 -17.17 2.23
C LYS A 85 -8.00 -16.63 0.95
N TYR A 86 -9.28 -16.29 1.01
CA TYR A 86 -10.00 -15.57 -0.02
C TYR A 86 -10.40 -14.18 0.48
N PHE A 87 -10.63 -13.25 -0.44
CA PHE A 87 -11.06 -11.90 -0.15
C PHE A 87 -12.48 -11.72 -0.64
N TYR A 88 -13.34 -11.13 0.18
CA TYR A 88 -14.74 -10.90 -0.11
C TYR A 88 -15.06 -9.41 0.00
N ASN A 89 -15.68 -8.86 -1.04
CA ASN A 89 -16.19 -7.49 -1.06
C ASN A 89 -17.63 -7.47 -0.57
N GLU A 90 -17.87 -6.83 0.56
CA GLU A 90 -19.22 -6.74 1.14
C GLU A 90 -20.15 -5.78 0.38
N GLU A 91 -19.62 -4.84 -0.39
CA GLU A 91 -20.39 -3.89 -1.19
C GLU A 91 -20.85 -4.51 -2.51
N THR A 92 -19.92 -5.09 -3.28
CA THR A 92 -20.22 -5.69 -4.58
C THR A 92 -20.68 -7.14 -4.49
N LYS A 93 -20.52 -7.78 -3.32
CA LYS A 93 -20.79 -9.20 -3.06
C LYS A 93 -19.90 -10.15 -3.88
N GLU A 94 -18.76 -9.66 -4.33
CA GLU A 94 -17.77 -10.43 -5.09
C GLU A 94 -16.78 -11.13 -4.16
N SER A 95 -16.28 -12.29 -4.58
CA SER A 95 -15.18 -13.00 -3.93
C SER A 95 -14.04 -13.22 -4.91
N THR A 96 -12.81 -13.14 -4.41
CA THR A 96 -11.59 -13.34 -5.18
C THR A 96 -10.58 -14.12 -4.36
N TRP A 97 -9.76 -14.91 -5.04
CA TRP A 97 -8.61 -15.61 -4.44
C TRP A 97 -7.36 -14.72 -4.45
N ASP A 98 -7.31 -13.79 -5.39
CA ASP A 98 -6.23 -12.80 -5.51
C ASP A 98 -6.51 -11.58 -4.63
N ARG A 99 -5.47 -11.04 -3.99
CA ARG A 99 -5.59 -9.86 -3.12
C ARG A 99 -6.06 -8.66 -3.96
N PRO A 100 -7.17 -8.00 -3.58
CA PRO A 100 -7.72 -6.87 -4.34
C PRO A 100 -6.80 -5.64 -4.22
N GLU A 101 -6.87 -4.73 -5.19
CA GLU A 101 -6.03 -3.52 -5.23
C GLU A 101 -6.13 -2.67 -3.96
N GLU A 102 -7.31 -2.58 -3.37
CA GLU A 102 -7.55 -1.83 -2.14
C GLU A 102 -6.79 -2.42 -0.94
N LEU A 103 -6.54 -3.73 -0.91
CA LEU A 103 -5.77 -4.41 0.14
C LEU A 103 -4.32 -4.71 -0.27
N ALA A 104 -3.93 -4.37 -1.50
CA ALA A 104 -2.61 -4.66 -2.04
C ALA A 104 -1.54 -3.61 -1.69
N TRP A 105 -1.90 -2.60 -0.89
CA TRP A 105 -0.96 -1.60 -0.40
C TRP A 105 -0.05 -2.17 0.67
N ARG A 106 1.26 -2.04 0.44
CA ARG A 106 2.32 -2.49 1.34
C ARG A 106 3.19 -1.31 1.76
N ARG A 107 3.55 -1.28 3.05
CA ARG A 107 4.52 -0.35 3.60
C ARG A 107 5.93 -0.79 3.21
N ILE A 108 6.67 0.09 2.54
CA ILE A 108 8.08 -0.09 2.21
C ILE A 108 8.87 0.94 3.01
N GLU A 109 9.83 0.46 3.79
CA GLU A 109 10.77 1.33 4.49
C GLU A 109 12.05 1.39 3.66
N GLN A 110 12.46 2.59 3.27
CA GLN A 110 13.76 2.81 2.67
C GLN A 110 14.74 3.09 3.81
N ASP A 111 15.64 2.15 4.07
CA ASP A 111 16.80 2.38 4.91
C ASP A 111 17.87 3.07 4.05
N ASP A 112 18.30 4.27 4.43
CA ASP A 112 19.29 5.09 3.70
C ASP A 112 20.74 4.55 3.86
N ASP A 113 20.94 3.36 4.41
CA ASP A 113 22.25 2.85 4.83
C ASP A 113 23.15 2.36 3.67
N ASP A 114 22.69 2.37 2.42
CA ASP A 114 23.49 1.97 1.24
C ASP A 114 24.16 3.16 0.49
N ASN A 115 24.49 4.24 1.19
CA ASN A 115 25.38 5.30 0.67
C ASN A 115 26.74 5.36 1.42
N ASP A 116 27.35 4.20 1.63
CA ASP A 116 28.79 4.07 1.95
C ASP A 116 29.43 3.06 0.98
N SER A 117 29.58 3.45 -0.28
CA SER A 117 30.59 2.90 -1.19
C SER A 117 30.65 3.74 -2.46
N LEU A 118 31.58 4.71 -2.48
CA LEU A 118 32.72 4.78 -3.41
C LEU A 118 33.62 5.98 -3.09
#